data_AF-A0A3P7DEV2-F1
#
_entry.id   AF-A0A3P7DEV2-F1
#
_cell.length_a   1.000
_cell.length_b   1.000
_cell.length_c   1.000
_cell.angle_alpha   90.00
_cell.angle_beta   90.00
_cell.angle_gamma   90.00
#
_symmetry.space_group_name_H-M   'P 1'
#
loop_
_entity.id
_entity.type
_entity.pdbx_description
1 polymer ?
#
loop_
_entity_poly.entity_id
_entity_poly.type
_entity_poly.pdbx_seq_one_letter_code
_entity_poly.pdbx_strand_id
1 'polypeptide(L)'
;MINQKNFFSENKIYEQTLDSCRFCIEAVCFRKHCMVACGNKAYLSSVPWRPLIKEHCLIVPTAHYSSTVTLDEDVYEEIWKFKRALVSMWQAEEMDCLFVETAKNVKHRKHMYIECIAVPSKIGEMAPVYFKKAIDDSENEWVDNKKLLDLSKRGGDVRKVIPKGFSYFAVDFGLQPGYAHVIENESRFPQNFAHEIIGGMMDLERRLWRMNENLIMEEQRANTTELKRLWKPFDWTKESK
;
A
#
# COMPACT_ATOMS: atom_id res chain seq x y z
N MET A 1 -36.09 12.99 3.25
CA MET A 1 -35.69 12.43 4.57
C MET A 1 -34.63 11.31 4.48
N ILE A 2 -34.68 10.41 3.48
CA ILE A 2 -33.68 9.31 3.34
C ILE A 2 -32.24 9.84 3.17
N ASN A 3 -32.03 10.84 2.30
CA ASN A 3 -30.69 11.40 2.06
C ASN A 3 -30.05 12.05 3.30
N GLN A 4 -30.85 12.67 4.17
CA GLN A 4 -30.33 13.25 5.41
C GLN A 4 -29.87 12.15 6.37
N LYS A 5 -30.67 11.08 6.56
CA LYS A 5 -30.28 9.96 7.44
C LYS A 5 -28.99 9.28 6.97
N ASN A 6 -28.85 9.07 5.65
CA ASN A 6 -27.63 8.48 5.08
C ASN A 6 -26.42 9.38 5.33
N PHE A 7 -26.54 10.69 5.09
CA PHE A 7 -25.47 11.66 5.34
C PHE A 7 -25.01 11.66 6.81
N PHE A 8 -25.94 11.64 7.77
CA PHE A 8 -25.58 11.55 9.20
C PHE A 8 -24.86 10.23 9.53
N SER A 9 -25.28 9.12 8.93
CA SER A 9 -24.62 7.82 9.15
C SER A 9 -23.20 7.78 8.57
N GLU A 10 -23.00 8.36 7.38
CA GLU A 10 -21.69 8.42 6.72
C GLU A 10 -20.70 9.30 7.49
N ASN A 11 -21.14 10.46 7.98
CA ASN A 11 -20.31 11.34 8.80
C ASN A 11 -19.92 10.68 10.12
N LYS A 12 -20.85 9.99 10.78
CA LYS A 12 -20.55 9.26 12.02
C LYS A 12 -19.51 8.15 11.80
N ILE A 13 -19.62 7.41 10.69
CA ILE A 13 -18.62 6.38 10.33
C ILE A 13 -17.25 7.03 10.07
N TYR A 14 -17.23 8.18 9.42
CA TYR A 14 -15.99 8.90 9.13
C TYR A 14 -15.31 9.42 10.40
N GLU A 15 -16.06 10.06 11.32
CA GLU A 15 -15.55 10.49 12.63
C GLU A 15 -14.95 9.32 13.42
N GLN A 16 -15.66 8.19 13.50
CA GLN A 16 -15.15 6.98 14.15
C GLN A 16 -13.87 6.44 13.48
N THR A 17 -13.77 6.57 12.17
CA THR A 17 -12.58 6.14 11.41
C THR A 17 -11.38 7.04 11.71
N LEU A 18 -11.59 8.34 11.86
CA LEU A 18 -10.54 9.29 12.26
C LEU A 18 -10.09 9.05 13.70
N ASP A 19 -11.02 8.91 14.65
CA ASP A 19 -10.72 8.71 16.07
C ASP A 19 -9.91 7.42 16.34
N SER A 20 -10.21 6.37 15.57
CA SER A 20 -9.55 5.07 15.68
C SER A 20 -8.35 4.91 14.72
N CYS A 21 -8.01 5.94 13.95
CA CYS A 21 -6.95 5.87 12.95
C CYS A 21 -5.58 5.67 13.60
N ARG A 22 -4.82 4.67 13.12
CA ARG A 22 -3.48 4.34 13.64
C ARG A 22 -2.34 4.85 12.76
N PHE A 23 -2.69 5.54 11.66
CA PHE A 23 -1.78 5.98 10.61
C PHE A 23 -1.72 7.52 10.48
N CYS A 24 -2.79 8.22 10.84
CA CYS A 24 -2.76 9.68 10.95
C CYS A 24 -1.75 10.12 12.00
N ILE A 25 -0.82 11.00 11.62
CA ILE A 25 0.25 11.44 12.53
C ILE A 25 -0.28 12.24 13.73
N GLU A 26 -1.41 12.94 13.55
CA GLU A 26 -2.09 13.73 14.58
C GLU A 26 -3.11 12.92 15.39
N ALA A 27 -3.39 11.68 15.01
CA ALA A 27 -4.35 10.85 15.73
C ALA A 27 -3.78 10.36 17.07
N VAL A 28 -4.62 10.31 18.10
CA VAL A 28 -4.26 9.79 19.42
C VAL A 28 -3.77 8.33 19.35
N CYS A 29 -4.34 7.54 18.45
CA CYS A 29 -4.01 6.13 18.26
C CYS A 29 -2.77 5.88 17.36
N PHE A 30 -2.03 6.94 16.96
CA PHE A 30 -0.91 6.85 16.03
C PHE A 30 0.22 5.93 16.55
N ARG A 31 0.65 4.98 15.71
CA ARG A 31 1.74 4.05 16.03
C ARG A 31 3.11 4.67 15.77
N LYS A 32 3.46 5.71 16.52
CA LYS A 32 4.72 6.46 16.37
C LYS A 32 5.97 5.57 16.42
N HIS A 33 5.95 4.47 17.18
CA HIS A 33 7.09 3.55 17.29
C HIS A 33 7.36 2.72 16.03
N CYS A 34 6.43 2.65 15.07
CA CYS A 34 6.65 2.01 13.77
C CYS A 34 7.25 2.95 12.72
N MET A 35 7.26 4.26 12.98
CA MET A 35 7.74 5.27 12.02
C MET A 35 9.26 5.21 11.87
N VAL A 36 9.71 5.08 10.62
CA VAL A 36 11.11 4.96 10.19
C VAL A 36 11.68 6.32 9.82
N ALA A 37 11.02 7.04 8.92
CA ALA A 37 11.38 8.37 8.43
C ALA A 37 10.11 9.16 8.12
N CYS A 38 10.18 10.49 8.16
CA CYS A 38 9.01 11.36 7.97
C CYS A 38 9.42 12.59 7.15
N GLY A 39 8.80 12.72 5.97
CA GLY A 39 8.84 13.95 5.18
C GLY A 39 7.82 14.97 5.69
N ASN A 40 7.41 15.87 4.81
CA ASN A 40 6.46 16.94 5.12
C ASN A 40 4.99 16.51 5.00
N LYS A 41 4.70 15.53 4.13
CA LYS A 41 3.38 15.11 3.68
C LYS A 41 3.18 13.60 3.72
N ALA A 42 4.25 12.81 3.71
CA ALA A 42 4.26 11.35 3.83
C ALA A 42 5.38 10.86 4.75
N TYR A 43 5.26 9.62 5.22
CA TYR A 43 6.24 8.98 6.08
C TYR A 43 6.42 7.50 5.71
N LEU A 44 7.58 6.96 6.07
CA LEU A 44 7.92 5.54 5.96
C LEU A 44 7.69 4.86 7.30
N SER A 45 7.05 3.70 7.30
CA SER A 45 6.76 2.91 8.50
C SER A 45 7.08 1.44 8.30
N SER A 46 7.55 0.74 9.34
CA SER A 46 7.48 -0.72 9.33
C SER A 46 6.01 -1.15 9.36
N VAL A 47 5.72 -2.36 8.87
CA VAL A 47 4.40 -2.94 9.10
C VAL A 47 4.19 -3.29 10.59
N PRO A 48 2.98 -3.10 11.14
CA PRO A 48 2.66 -3.48 12.52
C PRO A 48 2.15 -4.92 12.66
N TRP A 49 1.96 -5.62 11.55
CA TRP A 49 1.65 -7.06 11.49
C TRP A 49 2.88 -7.86 11.10
N ARG A 50 2.79 -9.18 11.17
CA ARG A 50 3.85 -10.09 10.74
C ARG A 50 4.19 -9.82 9.28
N PRO A 51 5.42 -9.40 8.97
CA PRO A 51 5.75 -9.02 7.61
C PRO A 51 5.96 -10.26 6.73
N LEU A 52 5.72 -10.12 5.42
CA LEU A 52 6.01 -11.15 4.42
C LEU A 52 7.51 -11.42 4.30
N ILE A 53 8.30 -10.35 4.47
CA ILE A 53 9.77 -10.33 4.44
C ILE A 53 10.26 -9.41 5.55
N LYS A 54 11.51 -9.56 6.00
CA LYS A 54 12.06 -8.76 7.11
C LYS A 54 11.91 -7.23 6.93
N GLU A 55 11.98 -6.74 5.69
CA GLU A 55 12.00 -5.30 5.35
C GLU A 55 10.66 -4.76 4.83
N HIS A 56 9.57 -5.54 4.96
CA HIS A 56 8.24 -5.10 4.55
C HIS A 56 7.87 -3.81 5.27
N CYS A 57 7.60 -2.76 4.49
CA CYS A 57 7.30 -1.44 4.99
C CYS A 57 6.12 -0.79 4.26
N LEU A 58 5.70 0.37 4.76
CA LEU A 58 4.58 1.14 4.29
C LEU A 58 5.05 2.56 3.96
N ILE A 59 4.61 3.10 2.82
CA ILE A 59 4.58 4.54 2.59
C ILE A 59 3.17 5.02 2.90
N VAL A 60 3.06 6.06 3.75
CA VAL A 60 1.78 6.51 4.28
C VAL A 60 1.70 8.04 4.25
N PRO A 61 0.62 8.64 3.71
CA PRO A 61 0.37 10.07 3.89
C PRO A 61 0.24 10.44 5.37
N THR A 62 0.79 11.59 5.76
CA THR A 62 0.68 12.12 7.13
C THR A 62 -0.76 12.45 7.52
N ALA A 63 -1.50 13.06 6.59
CA ALA A 63 -2.93 13.35 6.70
C ALA A 63 -3.80 12.19 6.20
N HIS A 64 -5.09 12.23 6.55
CA HIS A 64 -6.01 11.13 6.26
C HIS A 64 -6.50 11.16 4.81
N TYR A 65 -5.92 10.32 3.96
CA TYR A 65 -6.41 10.06 2.61
C TYR A 65 -6.96 8.64 2.49
N SER A 66 -7.99 8.46 1.67
CA SER A 66 -8.65 7.15 1.49
C SER A 66 -8.00 6.27 0.43
N SER A 67 -7.28 6.88 -0.52
CA SER A 67 -6.58 6.19 -1.60
C SER A 67 -5.64 7.13 -2.35
N THR A 68 -4.70 6.57 -3.13
CA THR A 68 -3.82 7.34 -4.03
C THR A 68 -4.61 8.21 -5.01
N VAL A 69 -5.77 7.72 -5.50
CA VAL A 69 -6.69 8.44 -6.40
C VAL A 69 -7.19 9.78 -5.81
N THR A 70 -7.15 9.94 -4.49
CA THR A 70 -7.62 11.13 -3.77
C THR A 70 -6.50 12.07 -3.33
N LEU A 71 -5.23 11.74 -3.59
CA LEU A 71 -4.10 12.55 -3.15
C LEU A 71 -3.99 13.87 -3.92
N ASP A 72 -3.56 14.90 -3.21
CA ASP A 72 -3.05 16.13 -3.78
C ASP A 72 -1.66 15.88 -4.41
N GLU A 73 -1.25 16.74 -5.35
CA GLU A 73 -0.03 16.54 -6.12
C GLU A 73 1.24 16.54 -5.25
N ASP A 74 1.31 17.44 -4.27
CA ASP A 74 2.46 17.56 -3.35
C ASP A 74 2.64 16.29 -2.50
N VAL A 75 1.53 15.67 -2.05
CA VAL A 75 1.56 14.40 -1.31
C VAL A 75 2.00 13.27 -2.23
N TYR A 76 1.47 13.21 -3.45
CA TYR A 76 1.82 12.18 -4.44
C TYR A 76 3.30 12.24 -4.84
N GLU A 77 3.83 13.44 -5.08
CA GLU A 77 5.25 13.65 -5.38
C GLU A 77 6.15 13.19 -4.24
N GLU A 78 5.77 13.43 -2.98
CA GLU A 78 6.57 12.99 -1.84
C GLU A 78 6.54 11.47 -1.63
N ILE A 79 5.40 10.83 -1.87
CA ILE A 79 5.30 9.37 -1.93
C ILE A 79 6.30 8.81 -2.97
N TRP A 80 6.40 9.45 -4.15
CA TRP A 80 7.36 9.05 -5.18
C TRP A 80 8.82 9.19 -4.73
N LYS A 81 9.16 10.20 -3.92
CA LYS A 81 10.51 10.32 -3.34
C LYS A 81 10.85 9.13 -2.45
N PHE A 82 9.90 8.69 -1.60
CA PHE A 82 10.07 7.45 -0.84
C PHE A 82 10.21 6.22 -1.73
N LYS A 83 9.35 6.05 -2.76
CA LYS A 83 9.46 4.93 -3.71
C LYS A 83 10.85 4.86 -4.34
N ARG A 84 11.40 5.98 -4.83
CA ARG A 84 12.73 6.05 -5.45
C ARG A 84 13.84 5.63 -4.48
N ALA A 85 13.84 6.19 -3.27
CA ALA A 85 14.86 5.87 -2.28
C ALA A 85 14.78 4.41 -1.80
N LEU A 86 13.57 3.82 -1.68
CA LEU A 86 13.41 2.39 -1.40
C LEU A 86 13.95 1.52 -2.54
N VAL A 87 13.67 1.87 -3.79
CA VAL A 87 14.23 1.16 -4.95
C VAL A 87 15.77 1.22 -4.93
N SER A 88 16.37 2.38 -4.66
CA SER A 88 17.83 2.49 -4.53
C SER A 88 18.39 1.66 -3.38
N MET A 89 17.71 1.61 -2.23
CA MET A 89 18.09 0.79 -1.09
C MET A 89 18.12 -0.70 -1.44
N TRP A 90 17.06 -1.19 -2.08
CA TRP A 90 16.92 -2.61 -2.41
C TRP A 90 17.76 -3.05 -3.61
N GLN A 91 17.98 -2.17 -4.59
CA GLN A 91 18.91 -2.45 -5.70
C GLN A 91 20.34 -2.64 -5.23
N ALA A 92 20.77 -1.97 -4.15
CA ALA A 92 22.10 -2.18 -3.57
C ALA A 92 22.32 -3.59 -3.00
N GLU A 93 21.24 -4.33 -2.74
CA GLU A 93 21.24 -5.70 -2.21
C GLU A 93 20.74 -6.72 -3.27
N GLU A 94 20.78 -6.36 -4.56
CA GLU A 94 20.30 -7.20 -5.69
C GLU A 94 18.81 -7.61 -5.57
N MET A 95 18.00 -6.78 -4.91
CA MET A 95 16.57 -6.95 -4.77
C MET A 95 15.81 -5.98 -5.70
N ASP A 96 14.62 -6.41 -6.13
CA ASP A 96 13.62 -5.57 -6.78
C ASP A 96 12.47 -5.26 -5.81
N CYS A 97 11.58 -4.36 -6.18
CA CYS A 97 10.54 -3.84 -5.30
C CYS A 97 9.15 -3.98 -5.90
N LEU A 98 8.17 -4.33 -5.07
CA LEU A 98 6.76 -4.29 -5.41
C LEU A 98 6.06 -3.24 -4.54
N PHE A 99 5.38 -2.29 -5.17
CA PHE A 99 4.56 -1.29 -4.47
C PHE A 99 3.09 -1.62 -4.67
N VAL A 100 2.37 -1.94 -3.60
CA VAL A 100 1.01 -2.45 -3.65
C VAL A 100 0.06 -1.53 -2.90
N GLU A 101 -1.07 -1.20 -3.51
CA GLU A 101 -2.19 -0.54 -2.86
C GLU A 101 -3.47 -1.36 -3.03
N THR A 102 -4.17 -1.64 -1.93
CA THR A 102 -5.50 -2.27 -1.94
C THR A 102 -6.52 -1.31 -1.29
N ALA A 103 -7.17 -0.51 -2.12
CA ALA A 103 -8.16 0.48 -1.70
C ALA A 103 -9.58 -0.12 -1.70
N LYS A 104 -9.92 -0.89 -0.66
CA LYS A 104 -11.24 -1.50 -0.48
C LYS A 104 -12.16 -0.66 0.41
N ASN A 105 -13.46 -0.65 0.11
CA ASN A 105 -14.46 0.09 0.88
C ASN A 105 -14.09 1.57 1.00
N VAL A 106 -13.76 2.22 -0.13
CA VAL A 106 -13.34 3.64 -0.17
C VAL A 106 -14.39 4.56 0.48
N LYS A 107 -15.67 4.16 0.47
CA LYS A 107 -16.78 4.80 1.21
C LYS A 107 -16.57 4.91 2.72
N HIS A 108 -15.89 3.93 3.35
CA HIS A 108 -15.54 3.97 4.77
C HIS A 108 -14.30 4.83 5.04
N ARG A 109 -13.63 5.33 3.99
CA ARG A 109 -12.51 6.27 4.05
C ARG A 109 -11.44 5.83 5.05
N LYS A 110 -11.03 4.56 5.03
CA LYS A 110 -9.89 4.11 5.83
C LYS A 110 -8.61 4.79 5.34
N HIS A 111 -7.65 5.02 6.24
CA HIS A 111 -6.38 5.62 5.86
C HIS A 111 -5.63 4.69 4.90
N MET A 112 -5.28 5.22 3.74
CA MET A 112 -4.52 4.52 2.72
C MET A 112 -3.05 4.31 3.14
N TYR A 113 -2.44 3.26 2.61
CA TYR A 113 -1.00 3.05 2.66
C TYR A 113 -0.59 2.26 1.42
N ILE A 114 0.68 2.43 1.02
CA ILE A 114 1.29 1.62 -0.04
C ILE A 114 2.21 0.62 0.64
N GLU A 115 1.92 -0.67 0.50
CA GLU A 115 2.79 -1.75 0.93
C GLU A 115 4.00 -1.82 0.00
N CYS A 116 5.19 -1.91 0.59
CA CYS A 116 6.46 -1.93 -0.12
C CYS A 116 7.18 -3.23 0.23
N ILE A 117 7.33 -4.13 -0.75
CA ILE A 117 7.80 -5.49 -0.54
C ILE A 117 8.96 -5.76 -1.49
N ALA A 118 10.15 -5.98 -0.95
CA ALA A 118 11.30 -6.42 -1.71
C ALA A 118 11.21 -7.89 -2.11
N VAL A 119 11.61 -8.20 -3.33
CA VAL A 119 11.72 -9.56 -3.84
C VAL A 119 13.08 -9.73 -4.52
N PRO A 120 13.68 -10.93 -4.53
CA PRO A 120 14.88 -11.17 -5.32
C PRO A 120 14.69 -10.72 -6.77
N SER A 121 15.68 -10.09 -7.39
CA SER A 121 15.52 -9.49 -8.73
C SER A 121 14.96 -10.45 -9.78
N LYS A 122 15.40 -11.72 -9.78
CA LYS A 122 14.87 -12.78 -10.67
C LYS A 122 13.38 -13.05 -10.50
N ILE A 123 12.87 -12.90 -9.27
CA ILE A 123 11.43 -13.02 -8.98
C ILE A 123 10.71 -11.73 -9.42
N GLY A 124 11.32 -10.56 -9.19
CA GLY A 124 10.81 -9.26 -9.66
C GLY A 124 10.56 -9.22 -11.17
N GLU A 125 11.49 -9.76 -11.97
CA GLU A 125 11.35 -9.89 -13.43
C GLU A 125 10.10 -10.67 -13.86
N MET A 126 9.70 -11.68 -13.06
CA MET A 126 8.53 -12.51 -13.33
C MET A 126 7.24 -11.95 -12.74
N ALA A 127 7.32 -11.03 -11.78
CA ALA A 127 6.17 -10.48 -11.07
C ALA A 127 5.08 -9.93 -12.02
N PRO A 128 5.39 -9.18 -13.10
CA PRO A 128 4.37 -8.75 -14.05
C PRO A 128 3.54 -9.90 -14.64
N VAL A 129 4.14 -11.07 -14.88
CA VAL A 129 3.42 -12.23 -15.44
C VAL A 129 2.45 -12.81 -14.41
N TYR A 130 2.91 -13.02 -13.17
CA TYR A 130 2.08 -13.57 -12.09
C TYR A 130 0.93 -12.64 -11.71
N PHE A 131 1.19 -11.35 -11.53
CA PHE A 131 0.15 -10.38 -11.20
C PHE A 131 -0.87 -10.23 -12.32
N LYS A 132 -0.43 -10.19 -13.58
CA LYS A 132 -1.34 -10.15 -14.73
C LYS A 132 -2.30 -11.33 -14.72
N LYS A 133 -1.75 -12.55 -14.59
CA LYS A 133 -2.55 -13.78 -14.52
C LYS A 133 -3.53 -13.77 -13.34
N ALA A 134 -3.05 -13.42 -12.15
CA ALA A 134 -3.89 -13.41 -10.95
C ALA A 134 -5.03 -12.38 -11.05
N ILE A 135 -4.80 -11.21 -11.63
CA ILE A 135 -5.83 -10.19 -11.86
C ILE A 135 -6.87 -10.70 -12.86
N ASP A 136 -6.45 -11.28 -13.99
CA ASP A 136 -7.36 -11.82 -15.00
C ASP A 136 -8.24 -12.96 -14.44
N ASP A 137 -7.71 -13.74 -13.48
CA ASP A 137 -8.40 -14.84 -12.81
C ASP A 137 -9.20 -14.42 -11.54
N SER A 138 -9.11 -13.15 -11.10
CA SER A 138 -9.61 -12.72 -9.78
C SER A 138 -11.12 -12.54 -9.67
N GLU A 139 -11.78 -12.14 -10.75
CA GLU A 139 -13.23 -11.90 -10.79
C GLU A 139 -13.91 -12.74 -11.88
N ASN A 140 -15.24 -12.87 -11.75
CA ASN A 140 -16.04 -13.63 -12.71
C ASN A 140 -15.92 -13.05 -14.13
N GLU A 141 -16.31 -13.83 -15.14
CA GLU A 141 -16.29 -13.38 -16.54
C GLU A 141 -17.23 -12.19 -16.81
N TRP A 142 -18.24 -12.00 -15.95
CA TRP A 142 -19.24 -10.94 -16.05
C TRP A 142 -18.90 -9.79 -15.09
N VAL A 143 -18.00 -8.92 -15.52
CA VAL A 143 -17.64 -7.65 -14.85
C VAL A 143 -17.87 -6.49 -15.80
N ASP A 144 -18.30 -5.34 -15.27
CA ASP A 144 -18.57 -4.15 -16.09
C ASP A 144 -17.28 -3.46 -16.54
N ASN A 145 -16.22 -3.57 -15.74
CA ASN A 145 -14.91 -2.98 -15.98
C ASN A 145 -13.94 -4.01 -16.56
N LYS A 146 -12.96 -3.53 -17.33
CA LYS A 146 -11.83 -4.38 -17.73
C LYS A 146 -11.12 -4.86 -16.47
N LYS A 147 -10.95 -6.18 -16.33
CA LYS A 147 -10.24 -6.78 -15.20
C LYS A 147 -8.86 -6.17 -15.01
N LEU A 148 -8.07 -6.08 -16.07
CA LEU A 148 -6.72 -5.52 -16.01
C LEU A 148 -6.60 -4.18 -16.73
N LEU A 149 -6.10 -3.19 -16.01
CA LEU A 149 -5.76 -1.86 -16.50
C LEU A 149 -4.25 -1.68 -16.44
N ASP A 150 -3.63 -1.57 -17.61
CA ASP A 150 -2.20 -1.38 -17.76
C ASP A 150 -1.83 0.09 -17.59
N LEU A 151 -1.16 0.41 -16.48
CA LEU A 151 -0.86 1.80 -16.09
C LEU A 151 0.16 2.46 -17.03
N SER A 152 1.02 1.67 -17.69
CA SER A 152 2.01 2.19 -18.65
C SER A 152 1.36 2.94 -19.81
N LYS A 153 0.15 2.53 -20.22
CA LYS A 153 -0.64 3.14 -21.32
C LYS A 153 -1.29 4.47 -20.95
N ARG A 154 -1.19 4.88 -19.67
CA ARG A 154 -1.85 6.05 -19.11
C ARG A 154 -0.87 6.90 -18.28
N GLY A 155 0.42 6.84 -18.59
CA GLY A 155 1.46 7.65 -17.96
C GLY A 155 1.87 7.18 -16.57
N GLY A 156 1.52 5.96 -16.19
CA GLY A 156 1.93 5.32 -14.95
C GLY A 156 1.27 5.84 -13.68
N ASP A 157 0.17 6.57 -13.81
CA ASP A 157 -0.50 7.22 -12.70
C ASP A 157 -1.91 6.66 -12.52
N VAL A 158 -2.11 5.90 -11.44
CA VAL A 158 -3.41 5.28 -11.11
C VAL A 158 -4.54 6.33 -11.02
N ARG A 159 -4.23 7.58 -10.64
CA ARG A 159 -5.19 8.69 -10.53
C ARG A 159 -5.83 9.05 -11.88
N LYS A 160 -5.16 8.72 -12.98
CA LYS A 160 -5.64 8.97 -14.36
C LYS A 160 -6.48 7.82 -14.93
N VAL A 161 -6.53 6.69 -14.23
CA VAL A 161 -7.13 5.44 -14.72
C VAL A 161 -8.34 5.03 -13.90
N ILE A 162 -8.24 5.15 -12.57
CA ILE A 162 -9.30 4.76 -11.65
C ILE A 162 -10.16 5.97 -11.29
N PRO A 163 -11.49 5.93 -11.51
CA PRO A 163 -12.38 7.02 -11.10
C PRO A 163 -12.44 7.19 -9.57
N LYS A 164 -12.66 8.43 -9.11
CA LYS A 164 -12.85 8.72 -7.69
C LYS A 164 -14.06 7.95 -7.13
N GLY A 165 -13.90 7.39 -5.93
CA GLY A 165 -14.95 6.65 -5.21
C GLY A 165 -15.00 5.15 -5.51
N PHE A 166 -14.26 4.66 -6.50
CA PHE A 166 -14.17 3.24 -6.82
C PHE A 166 -13.17 2.54 -5.91
N SER A 167 -13.48 1.30 -5.55
CA SER A 167 -12.49 0.40 -4.94
C SER A 167 -11.59 -0.20 -6.00
N TYR A 168 -10.31 -0.35 -5.67
CA TYR A 168 -9.32 -0.84 -6.62
C TYR A 168 -8.15 -1.54 -5.94
N PHE A 169 -7.46 -2.37 -6.73
CA PHE A 169 -6.15 -2.92 -6.47
C PHE A 169 -5.17 -2.30 -7.45
N ALA A 170 -3.97 -1.92 -7.00
CA ALA A 170 -2.90 -1.44 -7.86
C ALA A 170 -1.54 -2.00 -7.41
N VAL A 171 -0.67 -2.28 -8.38
CA VAL A 171 0.70 -2.74 -8.16
C VAL A 171 1.65 -2.06 -9.15
N ASP A 172 2.80 -1.58 -8.68
CA ASP A 172 3.94 -1.16 -9.50
C ASP A 172 5.14 -2.09 -9.29
N PHE A 173 5.98 -2.21 -10.32
CA PHE A 173 7.18 -3.06 -10.36
C PHE A 173 8.42 -2.17 -10.34
N GLY A 174 8.97 -1.93 -9.16
CA GLY A 174 10.01 -0.94 -8.92
C GLY A 174 9.52 0.46 -9.28
N LEU A 175 10.23 1.14 -10.18
CA LEU A 175 9.79 2.43 -10.73
C LEU A 175 8.98 2.28 -12.03
N GLN A 176 8.79 1.06 -12.52
CA GLN A 176 7.98 0.81 -13.70
C GLN A 176 6.51 0.71 -13.32
N PRO A 177 5.62 1.42 -14.03
CA PRO A 177 4.19 1.30 -13.80
C PRO A 177 3.70 -0.11 -14.04
N GLY A 178 2.90 -0.65 -13.12
CA GLY A 178 2.34 -1.98 -13.26
C GLY A 178 0.88 -1.96 -13.70
N TYR A 179 0.04 -2.60 -12.88
CA TYR A 179 -1.37 -2.84 -13.20
C TYR A 179 -2.28 -2.26 -12.14
N ALA A 180 -3.49 -1.92 -12.57
CA ALA A 180 -4.61 -1.66 -11.69
C ALA A 180 -5.81 -2.55 -12.07
N HIS A 181 -6.67 -2.79 -11.10
CA HIS A 181 -7.92 -3.54 -11.23
C HIS A 181 -9.00 -2.85 -10.40
N VAL A 182 -10.12 -2.53 -11.04
CA VAL A 182 -11.30 -2.03 -10.33
C VAL A 182 -11.95 -3.22 -9.60
N ILE A 183 -12.12 -3.10 -8.29
CA ILE A 183 -12.76 -4.13 -7.47
C ILE A 183 -14.26 -3.88 -7.46
N GLU A 184 -15.02 -4.73 -8.15
CA GLU A 184 -16.48 -4.60 -8.22
C GLU A 184 -17.17 -5.25 -7.02
N ASN A 185 -16.62 -6.37 -6.54
CA ASN A 185 -17.15 -7.07 -5.37
C ASN A 185 -16.19 -7.05 -4.18
N GLU A 186 -16.30 -5.99 -3.37
CA GLU A 186 -15.48 -5.77 -2.17
C GLU A 186 -15.53 -6.95 -1.17
N SER A 187 -16.63 -7.71 -1.14
CA SER A 187 -16.81 -8.85 -0.23
C SER A 187 -16.07 -10.11 -0.68
N ARG A 188 -15.85 -10.27 -1.99
CA ARG A 188 -15.20 -11.45 -2.58
C ARG A 188 -13.72 -11.24 -2.83
N PHE A 189 -13.30 -10.01 -3.11
CA PHE A 189 -11.90 -9.73 -3.38
C PHE A 189 -11.06 -9.93 -2.11
N PRO A 190 -10.03 -10.79 -2.11
CA PRO A 190 -9.26 -11.08 -0.91
C PRO A 190 -8.45 -9.85 -0.46
N GLN A 191 -8.41 -9.60 0.85
CA GLN A 191 -7.64 -8.47 1.40
C GLN A 191 -6.12 -8.67 1.25
N ASN A 192 -5.70 -9.92 1.24
CA ASN A 192 -4.32 -10.38 1.14
C ASN A 192 -3.93 -10.74 -0.31
N PHE A 193 -4.68 -10.30 -1.33
CA PHE A 193 -4.52 -10.68 -2.74
C PHE A 193 -3.05 -10.66 -3.21
N ALA A 194 -2.35 -9.53 -3.01
CA ALA A 194 -0.95 -9.42 -3.38
C ALA A 194 -0.04 -10.32 -2.55
N HIS A 195 -0.33 -10.51 -1.26
CA HIS A 195 0.48 -11.39 -0.41
C HIS A 195 0.38 -12.84 -0.84
N GLU A 196 -0.77 -13.30 -1.33
CA GLU A 196 -0.91 -14.65 -1.88
C GLU A 196 -0.04 -14.83 -3.13
N ILE A 197 -0.04 -13.84 -4.02
CA ILE A 197 0.77 -13.86 -5.25
C ILE A 197 2.25 -13.83 -4.91
N ILE A 198 2.68 -12.88 -4.08
CA ILE A 198 4.10 -12.70 -3.69
C ILE A 198 4.58 -13.92 -2.89
N GLY A 199 3.78 -14.40 -1.95
CA GLY A 199 4.09 -15.60 -1.18
C GLY A 199 4.22 -16.83 -2.07
N GLY A 200 3.38 -16.97 -3.09
CA GLY A 200 3.51 -18.03 -4.10
C GLY A 200 4.77 -17.89 -4.96
N MET A 201 5.12 -16.68 -5.39
CA MET A 201 6.32 -16.43 -6.18
C MET A 201 7.62 -16.70 -5.41
N MET A 202 7.61 -16.45 -4.09
CA MET A 202 8.77 -16.61 -3.20
C MET A 202 8.78 -17.95 -2.44
N ASP A 203 7.84 -18.85 -2.73
CA ASP A 203 7.65 -20.14 -2.03
C ASP A 203 7.57 -20.00 -0.49
N LEU A 204 6.85 -18.98 -0.02
CA LEU A 204 6.67 -18.71 1.41
C LEU A 204 5.61 -19.61 2.04
N GLU A 205 5.78 -19.92 3.32
CA GLU A 205 4.79 -20.65 4.08
C GLU A 205 3.42 -19.96 4.06
N ARG A 206 2.37 -20.74 3.78
CA ARG A 206 0.98 -20.23 3.64
C ARG A 206 0.48 -19.43 4.85
N ARG A 207 1.03 -19.68 6.03
CA ARG A 207 0.66 -18.95 7.25
C ARG A 207 1.04 -17.48 7.18
N LEU A 208 2.14 -17.14 6.51
CA LEU A 208 2.67 -15.77 6.43
C LEU A 208 1.76 -14.83 5.64
N TRP A 209 1.04 -15.33 4.63
CA TRP A 209 0.18 -14.51 3.77
C TRP A 209 -1.32 -14.70 4.01
N ARG A 210 -1.75 -15.67 4.82
CA ARG A 210 -3.18 -15.87 5.16
C ARG A 210 -3.65 -15.11 6.39
N MET A 211 -2.76 -14.80 7.32
CA MET A 211 -3.11 -14.13 8.57
C MET A 211 -2.21 -12.93 8.82
N ASN A 212 -2.80 -11.73 8.76
CA ASN A 212 -2.18 -10.52 9.30
C ASN A 212 -2.22 -10.57 10.84
N GLU A 213 -1.34 -11.39 11.40
CA GLU A 213 -1.11 -11.45 12.84
C GLU A 213 -0.48 -10.13 13.29
N ASN A 214 -1.13 -9.39 14.19
CA ASN A 214 -0.52 -8.19 14.77
C ASN A 214 0.67 -8.61 15.64
N LEU A 215 1.83 -8.02 15.40
CA LEU A 215 3.00 -8.22 16.24
C LEU A 215 2.82 -7.53 17.59
N ILE A 216 3.51 -8.04 18.62
CA ILE A 216 3.59 -7.32 19.90
C ILE A 216 4.47 -6.08 19.74
N MET A 217 4.35 -5.11 20.66
CA MET A 217 5.07 -3.83 20.54
C MET A 217 6.59 -3.99 20.49
N GLU A 218 7.15 -4.97 21.19
CA GLU A 218 8.59 -5.25 21.19
C GLU A 218 9.09 -5.68 19.82
N GLU A 219 8.40 -6.62 19.17
CA GLU A 219 8.70 -7.08 17.81
C GLU A 219 8.55 -5.94 16.79
N GLN A 220 7.51 -5.12 16.92
CA GLN A 220 7.34 -3.93 16.06
C GLN A 220 8.53 -2.96 16.20
N ARG A 221 9.02 -2.72 17.42
CA ARG A 221 10.18 -1.85 17.67
C ARG A 221 11.47 -2.46 17.10
N ALA A 222 11.65 -3.78 17.23
CA ALA A 222 12.79 -4.48 16.66
C ALA A 222 12.83 -4.34 15.13
N ASN A 223 11.70 -4.63 14.46
CA ASN A 223 11.58 -4.48 13.00
C ASN A 223 11.83 -3.04 12.55
N THR A 224 11.27 -2.06 13.28
CA THR A 224 11.49 -0.64 12.98
C THR A 224 12.96 -0.24 13.13
N THR A 225 13.63 -0.73 14.17
CA THR A 225 15.03 -0.40 14.44
C THR A 225 15.95 -0.91 13.34
N GLU A 226 15.71 -2.15 12.89
CA GLU A 226 16.49 -2.72 11.80
C GLU A 226 16.22 -2.03 10.47
N LEU A 227 14.96 -1.72 10.14
CA LEU A 227 14.63 -0.97 8.94
C LEU A 227 15.24 0.44 8.96
N LYS A 228 15.28 1.12 10.12
CA LYS A 228 16.00 2.40 10.28
C LYS A 228 17.50 2.28 9.99
N ARG A 229 18.12 1.16 10.36
CA ARG A 229 19.55 0.91 10.10
C ARG A 229 19.81 0.79 8.60
N LEU A 230 18.99 0.02 7.88
CA LEU A 230 19.08 -0.17 6.44
C LEU A 230 18.75 1.11 5.66
N TRP A 231 17.72 1.84 6.10
CA TRP A 231 17.27 3.09 5.48
C TRP A 231 18.26 4.25 5.63
N LYS A 232 19.11 4.24 6.67
CA LYS A 232 19.97 5.39 7.04
C LYS A 232 20.76 6.02 5.88
N PRO A 233 21.39 5.26 4.95
CA PRO A 233 22.13 5.83 3.82
C PRO A 233 21.25 6.46 2.73
N PHE A 234 19.96 6.13 2.70
CA PHE A 234 19.00 6.53 1.67
C PHE A 234 17.97 7.55 2.18
N ASP A 235 18.12 7.98 3.44
CA ASP A 235 17.15 8.82 4.13
C ASP A 235 17.24 10.31 3.73
N TRP A 236 16.61 10.64 2.61
CA TRP A 236 16.51 12.00 2.09
C TRP A 236 15.74 12.97 3.01
N THR A 237 14.92 12.46 3.95
CA THR A 237 14.10 13.31 4.85
C THR A 237 14.93 14.10 5.86
N LYS A 238 16.18 13.70 6.09
CA LYS A 238 17.11 14.42 6.97
C LYS A 238 17.65 15.71 6.35
N GLU A 239 17.74 15.78 5.02
CA GLU A 239 18.24 16.96 4.29
C GLU A 239 17.18 18.05 4.16
N SER A 240 15.91 17.72 4.46
CA SER A 240 14.76 18.61 4.33
C SER A 240 14.36 19.31 5.65
N LYS A 241 15.23 19.31 6.66
CA LYS A 241 15.06 19.99 7.96
C LYS A 241 16.23 20.89 8.25
#